data_AF-A0A816NZ43-F1
#
_entry.id   AF-A0A816NZ43-F1
#
_cell.length_a   1.000
_cell.length_b   1.000
_cell.length_c   1.000
_cell.angle_alpha   90.00
_cell.angle_beta   90.00
_cell.angle_gamma   90.00
#
_symmetry.space_group_name_H-M   'P 1'
#
loop_
_entity.id
_entity.type
_entity.pdbx_description
1 polymer ?
#
loop_
_entity_poly.entity_id
_entity_poly.type
_entity_poly.pdbx_seq_one_letter_code
_entity_poly.pdbx_strand_id
1 'polypeptide(L)'
;MRIKYQNTMSTIEEPLYPIVVLIDELKNDDIQLRLNSIRRLSTIARALGEEKTRKELIPFLSENNEDDDEVLLAMAEELGVFIPYAGGVEHANDLLPPLETLSTVEEKAVESLCRVGTQMRESELVDHFLPLVKVRQGGGEQNSLCLIFDVG
;
A
#
# COMPACT_ATOMS: atom_id res chain seq x y z
N MET A 1 20.46 43.37 24.75
CA MET A 1 20.72 42.74 23.44
C MET A 1 19.50 41.89 23.10
N ARG A 2 18.75 42.29 22.07
CA ARG A 2 17.50 41.63 21.65
C ARG A 2 17.85 40.35 20.89
N ILE A 3 17.37 39.21 21.34
CA ILE A 3 17.06 38.10 20.44
C ILE A 3 15.62 37.71 20.73
N LYS A 4 14.72 38.21 19.87
CA LYS A 4 13.34 37.75 19.79
C LYS A 4 13.35 36.50 18.91
N TYR A 5 13.33 35.32 19.51
CA TYR A 5 12.76 34.15 18.83
C TYR A 5 11.27 34.14 19.09
N GLN A 6 10.54 34.94 18.30
CA GLN A 6 9.21 34.56 17.90
C GLN A 6 9.40 33.61 16.72
N ASN A 7 9.23 32.31 16.95
CA ASN A 7 8.72 31.42 15.93
C ASN A 7 7.73 30.47 16.57
N THR A 8 6.46 30.72 16.29
CA THR A 8 5.34 29.79 16.34
C THR A 8 5.73 28.44 15.72
N MET A 9 5.64 27.33 16.46
CA MET A 9 5.57 26.00 15.85
C MET A 9 4.78 25.05 16.77
N SER A 10 3.52 24.88 16.39
CA SER A 10 2.57 23.79 16.66
C SER A 10 2.98 22.63 17.59
N THR A 11 2.14 22.38 18.58
CA THR A 11 2.09 21.23 19.50
C THR A 11 1.70 19.89 18.81
N ILE A 12 2.34 19.48 17.70
CA ILE A 12 2.02 18.21 17.00
C ILE A 12 3.28 17.52 16.41
N GLU A 13 4.36 17.33 17.17
CA GLU A 13 5.57 16.66 16.63
C GLU A 13 6.10 15.48 17.46
N GLU A 14 5.35 14.94 18.43
CA GLU A 14 5.77 13.72 19.15
C GLU A 14 5.55 12.38 18.43
N PRO A 15 4.61 12.20 17.46
CA PRO A 15 4.50 10.93 16.73
C PRO A 15 5.36 10.85 15.44
N LEU A 16 6.04 11.92 15.04
CA LEU A 16 6.77 11.96 13.75
C LEU A 16 8.17 11.31 13.81
N TYR A 17 8.82 11.31 14.97
CA TYR A 17 10.20 10.79 15.08
C TYR A 17 10.35 9.29 14.78
N PRO A 18 9.45 8.39 15.25
CA PRO A 18 9.49 6.97 14.89
C PRO A 18 9.26 6.73 13.40
N ILE A 19 8.50 7.62 12.76
CA ILE A 19 8.09 7.49 11.35
C ILE A 19 9.24 7.87 10.43
N VAL A 20 9.95 8.96 10.72
CA VAL A 20 11.13 9.39 9.94
C VAL A 20 12.20 8.30 9.97
N VAL A 21 12.45 7.70 11.15
CA VAL A 21 13.40 6.60 11.27
C VAL A 21 12.99 5.38 10.44
N LEU A 22 11.71 5.02 10.43
CA LEU A 22 11.23 3.87 9.64
C LEU A 22 11.25 4.12 8.12
N ILE A 23 10.99 5.35 7.68
CA ILE A 23 11.11 5.72 6.26
C ILE A 23 12.59 5.72 5.84
N ASP A 24 13.49 6.17 6.72
CA ASP A 24 14.93 6.11 6.49
C ASP A 24 15.46 4.67 6.49
N GLU A 25 14.91 3.79 7.35
CA GLU A 25 15.18 2.35 7.36
C GLU A 25 14.66 1.64 6.09
N LEU A 26 13.53 2.09 5.52
CA LEU A 26 13.02 1.61 4.22
C LEU A 26 13.95 1.97 3.07
N LYS A 27 14.63 3.11 3.14
CA LYS A 27 15.61 3.55 2.14
C LYS A 27 17.01 3.03 2.41
N ASN A 28 17.18 2.16 3.41
CA ASN A 28 18.48 1.66 3.80
C ASN A 28 18.96 0.56 2.85
N ASP A 29 20.27 0.46 2.63
CA ASP A 29 20.88 -0.59 1.81
C ASP A 29 20.72 -2.00 2.42
N ASP A 30 20.47 -2.11 3.73
CA ASP A 30 20.30 -3.40 4.41
C ASP A 30 18.89 -3.99 4.22
N ILE A 31 18.80 -5.14 3.53
CA ILE A 31 17.55 -5.88 3.28
C ILE A 31 16.79 -6.13 4.59
N GLN A 32 17.48 -6.47 5.68
CA GLN A 32 16.81 -6.79 6.95
C GLN A 32 16.16 -5.55 7.57
N LEU A 33 16.73 -4.36 7.39
CA LEU A 33 16.13 -3.10 7.85
C LEU A 33 14.90 -2.74 6.99
N ARG A 34 14.97 -2.92 5.67
CA ARG A 34 13.81 -2.74 4.78
C ARG A 34 12.65 -3.65 5.17
N LEU A 35 12.93 -4.95 5.38
CA LEU A 35 11.93 -5.95 5.74
C LEU A 35 11.30 -5.69 7.12
N ASN A 36 12.11 -5.29 8.11
CA ASN A 36 11.60 -4.87 9.42
C ASN A 36 10.70 -3.64 9.34
N SER A 37 11.02 -2.71 8.44
CA SER A 37 10.26 -1.49 8.23
C SER A 37 8.93 -1.76 7.54
N ILE A 38 8.89 -2.66 6.55
CA ILE A 38 7.64 -3.12 5.92
C ILE A 38 6.69 -3.75 6.96
N ARG A 39 7.19 -4.63 7.83
CA ARG A 39 6.37 -5.19 8.92
C ARG A 39 5.86 -4.16 9.92
N ARG A 40 6.50 -3.00 9.99
CA ARG A 40 6.09 -1.87 10.82
C ARG A 40 5.21 -0.88 10.07
N LEU A 41 5.03 -1.03 8.77
CA LEU A 41 4.32 -0.10 7.89
C LEU A 41 2.84 0.00 8.26
N SER A 42 2.20 -1.10 8.67
CA SER A 42 0.86 -1.11 9.28
C SER A 42 0.76 -0.31 10.57
N THR A 43 1.80 -0.33 11.41
CA THR A 43 1.87 0.50 12.63
C THR A 43 2.03 1.98 12.29
N ILE A 44 2.84 2.30 11.27
CA ILE A 44 3.02 3.66 10.78
C ILE A 44 1.71 4.20 10.25
N ALA A 45 1.02 3.49 9.37
CA ALA A 45 -0.23 3.97 8.79
C ALA A 45 -1.31 4.21 9.84
N ARG A 46 -1.35 3.38 10.90
CA ARG A 46 -2.20 3.63 12.06
C ARG A 46 -1.84 4.92 12.80
N ALA A 47 -0.55 5.22 12.95
CA ALA A 47 -0.07 6.42 13.65
C ALA A 47 -0.19 7.71 12.80
N LEU A 48 0.01 7.58 11.49
CA LEU A 48 0.01 8.67 10.51
C LEU A 48 -1.42 9.10 10.15
N GLY A 49 -2.35 8.14 10.19
CA GLY A 49 -3.74 8.31 9.77
C GLY A 49 -3.94 8.05 8.28
N GLU A 50 -5.17 7.68 7.93
CA GLU A 50 -5.60 7.34 6.57
C GLU A 50 -5.26 8.41 5.52
N GLU A 51 -5.37 9.70 5.88
CA GLU A 51 -5.18 10.79 4.92
C GLU A 51 -3.74 10.89 4.41
N LYS A 52 -2.76 10.74 5.30
CA LYS A 52 -1.34 10.77 4.95
C LYS A 52 -0.88 9.43 4.36
N THR A 53 -1.44 8.33 4.84
CA THR A 53 -1.20 7.01 4.27
C THR A 53 -1.50 7.00 2.77
N ARG A 54 -2.65 7.56 2.36
CA ARG A 54 -3.00 7.65 0.93
C ARG A 54 -2.12 8.61 0.14
N LYS A 55 -1.78 9.77 0.71
CA LYS A 55 -1.06 10.83 -0.01
C LYS A 55 0.44 10.64 -0.08
N GLU A 56 1.03 9.94 0.88
CA GLU A 56 2.49 9.77 1.00
C GLU A 56 2.89 8.31 0.96
N LEU A 57 2.27 7.46 1.80
CA LEU A 57 2.73 6.08 1.98
C LEU A 57 2.38 5.19 0.78
N ILE A 58 1.19 5.31 0.21
CA ILE A 58 0.78 4.55 -1.00
C ILE A 58 1.67 4.90 -2.20
N PRO A 59 1.87 6.19 -2.57
CA PRO A 59 2.81 6.56 -3.63
C PRO A 59 4.22 6.08 -3.35
N PHE A 60 4.68 6.19 -2.09
CA PHE A 60 6.01 5.72 -1.71
C PHE A 60 6.20 4.22 -1.97
N LEU A 61 5.22 3.38 -1.61
CA LEU A 61 5.28 1.94 -1.90
C LEU A 61 5.23 1.66 -3.40
N SER A 62 4.47 2.45 -4.15
CA SER A 62 4.43 2.34 -5.61
C SER A 62 5.76 2.70 -6.27
N GLU A 63 6.54 3.61 -5.69
CA GLU A 63 7.88 3.99 -6.18
C GLU A 63 8.97 3.00 -5.75
N ASN A 64 8.77 2.25 -4.66
CA ASN A 64 9.73 1.25 -4.14
C ASN A 64 9.32 -0.20 -4.53
N ASN A 65 8.73 -0.38 -5.71
CA ASN A 65 8.32 -1.70 -6.21
C ASN A 65 9.41 -2.44 -7.00
N GLU A 66 10.61 -1.87 -7.12
CA GLU A 66 11.81 -2.46 -7.75
C GLU A 66 12.86 -2.87 -6.69
N ASP A 67 12.40 -3.45 -5.58
CA ASP A 67 13.23 -3.93 -4.46
C ASP A 67 13.50 -5.44 -4.56
N ASP A 68 14.26 -6.01 -3.61
CA ASP A 68 14.49 -7.46 -3.53
C ASP A 68 13.19 -8.26 -3.39
N ASP A 69 13.12 -9.46 -3.98
CA ASP A 69 11.94 -10.35 -3.94
C ASP A 69 11.39 -10.55 -2.51
N GLU A 70 12.26 -10.69 -1.50
CA GLU A 70 11.85 -10.89 -0.10
C GLU A 70 11.13 -9.64 0.48
N VAL A 71 11.56 -8.46 0.06
CA VAL A 71 10.99 -7.15 0.44
C VAL A 71 9.66 -6.96 -0.29
N LEU A 72 9.61 -7.24 -1.59
CA LEU A 72 8.40 -7.17 -2.41
C LEU A 72 7.31 -8.13 -1.92
N LEU A 73 7.68 -9.36 -1.54
CA LEU A 73 6.76 -10.34 -0.96
C LEU A 73 6.15 -9.82 0.35
N ALA A 74 6.98 -9.30 1.25
CA ALA A 74 6.49 -8.71 2.50
C ALA A 74 5.59 -7.49 2.24
N MET A 75 5.93 -6.66 1.25
CA MET A 75 5.14 -5.49 0.86
C MET A 75 3.77 -5.89 0.33
N ALA A 76 3.73 -6.89 -0.56
CA ALA A 76 2.50 -7.43 -1.12
C ALA A 76 1.58 -7.98 -0.02
N GLU A 77 2.13 -8.72 0.96
CA GLU A 77 1.35 -9.23 2.09
C GLU A 77 0.78 -8.10 2.97
N GLU A 78 1.58 -7.09 3.29
CA GLU A 78 1.12 -5.94 4.10
C GLU A 78 0.06 -5.11 3.35
N LEU A 79 0.23 -4.88 2.04
CA LEU A 79 -0.74 -4.16 1.21
C LEU A 79 -2.11 -4.86 1.19
N GLY A 80 -2.15 -6.19 1.27
CA GLY A 80 -3.40 -6.96 1.31
C GLY A 80 -4.24 -6.73 2.58
N VAL A 81 -3.60 -6.37 3.70
CA VAL A 81 -4.28 -6.04 4.97
C VAL A 81 -4.36 -4.54 5.23
N PHE A 82 -4.01 -3.72 4.23
CA PHE A 82 -3.81 -2.29 4.40
C PHE A 82 -5.08 -1.44 4.30
N ILE A 83 -6.16 -2.03 3.80
CA ILE A 83 -7.49 -1.41 3.62
C ILE A 83 -7.96 -0.60 4.85
N PRO A 84 -8.00 -1.14 6.07
CA PRO A 84 -8.45 -0.37 7.24
C PRO A 84 -7.56 0.82 7.56
N TYR A 85 -6.28 0.80 7.15
CA TYR A 85 -5.33 1.89 7.39
C TYR A 85 -5.35 2.95 6.28
N ALA A 86 -5.82 2.60 5.07
CA ALA A 86 -6.02 3.52 3.95
C ALA A 86 -7.34 4.31 4.04
N GLY A 87 -8.17 4.06 5.06
CA GLY A 87 -9.49 4.68 5.22
C GLY A 87 -10.64 3.79 4.74
N GLY A 88 -10.46 2.48 4.82
CA GLY A 88 -11.50 1.49 4.57
C GLY A 88 -11.66 1.11 3.09
N VAL A 89 -12.64 0.25 2.84
CA VAL A 89 -12.93 -0.33 1.50
C VAL A 89 -13.32 0.71 0.46
N GLU A 90 -13.74 1.89 0.91
CA GLU A 90 -14.04 3.06 0.09
C GLU A 90 -12.79 3.69 -0.56
N HIS A 91 -11.61 3.49 0.02
CA HIS A 91 -10.32 3.94 -0.52
C HIS A 91 -9.43 2.78 -0.96
N ALA A 92 -9.98 1.56 -1.08
CA ALA A 92 -9.24 0.41 -1.57
C ALA A 92 -8.78 0.58 -3.04
N ASN A 93 -9.46 1.44 -3.81
CA ASN A 93 -9.07 1.76 -5.18
C ASN A 93 -7.68 2.38 -5.28
N ASP A 94 -7.25 3.16 -4.29
CA ASP A 94 -5.91 3.78 -4.27
C ASP A 94 -4.80 2.72 -4.14
N LEU A 95 -5.11 1.54 -3.61
CA LEU A 95 -4.18 0.41 -3.50
C LEU A 95 -4.14 -0.46 -4.76
N LEU A 96 -5.09 -0.31 -5.68
CA LEU A 96 -5.14 -1.12 -6.90
C LEU A 96 -3.96 -0.85 -7.84
N PRO A 97 -3.57 0.40 -8.17
CA PRO A 97 -2.42 0.66 -9.03
C PRO A 97 -1.08 0.10 -8.52
N PRO A 98 -0.70 0.26 -7.22
CA PRO A 98 0.53 -0.33 -6.73
C PRO A 98 0.45 -1.86 -6.71
N LEU A 99 -0.67 -2.45 -6.28
CA LEU A 99 -0.84 -3.90 -6.30
C LEU A 99 -0.83 -4.48 -7.72
N GLU A 100 -1.38 -3.78 -8.70
CA GLU A 100 -1.29 -4.17 -10.12
C GLU A 100 0.18 -4.22 -10.55
N THR A 101 0.95 -3.19 -10.25
CA THR A 101 2.37 -3.13 -10.63
C THR A 101 3.16 -4.21 -9.91
N LEU A 102 2.98 -4.38 -8.60
CA LEU A 102 3.61 -5.46 -7.85
C LEU A 102 3.18 -6.85 -8.35
N SER A 103 1.96 -7.02 -8.87
CA SER A 103 1.49 -8.31 -9.42
C SER A 103 2.16 -8.72 -10.73
N THR A 104 2.96 -7.84 -11.34
CA THR A 104 3.78 -8.18 -12.51
C THR A 104 5.09 -8.84 -12.11
N VAL A 105 5.60 -8.54 -10.92
CA VAL A 105 6.86 -9.05 -10.39
C VAL A 105 6.63 -10.16 -9.37
N GLU A 106 5.57 -10.08 -8.57
CA GLU A 106 5.34 -10.93 -7.40
C GLU A 106 3.94 -11.58 -7.41
N GLU A 107 3.88 -12.91 -7.32
CA GLU A 107 2.59 -13.64 -7.30
C GLU A 107 1.76 -13.33 -6.06
N LYS A 108 2.40 -13.03 -4.93
CA LYS A 108 1.71 -12.67 -3.68
C LYS A 108 0.87 -11.40 -3.80
N ALA A 109 1.26 -10.47 -4.68
CA ALA A 109 0.46 -9.28 -4.92
C ALA A 109 -0.87 -9.61 -5.61
N VAL A 110 -0.95 -10.68 -6.43
CA VAL A 110 -2.22 -11.17 -6.99
C VAL A 110 -3.15 -11.68 -5.88
N GLU A 111 -2.60 -12.44 -4.92
CA GLU A 111 -3.38 -12.96 -3.78
C GLU A 111 -3.93 -11.80 -2.93
N SER A 112 -3.08 -10.80 -2.65
CA SER A 112 -3.47 -9.60 -1.92
C SER A 112 -4.50 -8.75 -2.67
N LEU A 113 -4.32 -8.56 -3.98
CA LEU A 113 -5.29 -7.85 -4.83
C LEU A 113 -6.64 -8.56 -4.84
N CYS A 114 -6.65 -9.90 -4.89
CA CYS A 114 -7.87 -10.68 -4.79
C CYS A 114 -8.55 -10.52 -3.41
N ARG A 115 -7.77 -10.52 -2.31
CA ARG A 115 -8.29 -10.28 -0.96
C ARG A 115 -8.82 -8.86 -0.75
N VAL A 116 -8.24 -7.87 -1.41
CA VAL A 116 -8.75 -6.50 -1.41
C VAL A 116 -10.06 -6.45 -2.19
N GLY A 117 -10.09 -7.05 -3.39
CA GLY A 117 -11.29 -7.15 -4.22
C GLY A 117 -12.48 -7.81 -3.51
N THR A 118 -12.27 -8.89 -2.75
CA THR A 118 -13.37 -9.55 -1.99
C THR A 118 -13.92 -8.71 -0.84
N GLN A 119 -13.18 -7.70 -0.37
CA GLN A 119 -13.63 -6.77 0.66
C GLN A 119 -14.26 -5.49 0.07
N MET A 120 -14.06 -5.22 -1.22
CA MET A 120 -14.60 -4.05 -1.90
C MET A 120 -16.10 -4.19 -2.18
N ARG A 121 -16.77 -3.04 -2.37
CA ARG A 121 -18.17 -3.03 -2.82
C ARG A 121 -18.23 -3.39 -4.31
N GLU A 122 -19.30 -4.06 -4.71
CA GLU A 122 -19.53 -4.48 -6.10
C GLU A 122 -19.41 -3.32 -7.11
N SER A 123 -19.83 -2.11 -6.73
CA SER A 123 -19.73 -0.93 -7.60
C SER A 123 -18.28 -0.55 -7.96
N GLU A 124 -17.42 -0.44 -6.96
CA GLU A 124 -15.99 -0.10 -7.15
C GLU A 124 -15.25 -1.24 -7.86
N LEU A 125 -15.67 -2.45 -7.58
CA LEU A 125 -15.13 -3.63 -8.21
C LEU A 125 -15.43 -3.62 -9.72
N VAL A 126 -16.66 -3.28 -10.11
CA VAL A 126 -17.05 -3.25 -11.53
C VAL A 126 -16.38 -2.09 -12.26
N ASP A 127 -16.26 -0.92 -11.63
CA ASP A 127 -15.69 0.28 -12.25
C ASP A 127 -14.16 0.28 -12.29
N HIS A 128 -13.47 -0.26 -11.27
CA HIS A 128 -12.02 -0.21 -11.16
C HIS A 128 -11.33 -1.57 -11.21
N PHE A 129 -11.87 -2.60 -10.55
CA PHE A 129 -11.22 -3.91 -10.47
C PHE A 129 -11.39 -4.75 -11.76
N LEU A 130 -12.59 -4.77 -12.34
CA LEU A 130 -12.89 -5.50 -13.57
C LEU A 130 -12.04 -5.04 -14.77
N PRO A 131 -11.85 -3.72 -15.02
CA PRO A 131 -10.93 -3.27 -16.06
C PRO A 131 -9.51 -3.78 -15.87
N LEU A 132 -8.98 -3.80 -14.65
CA LEU A 132 -7.62 -4.26 -14.36
C LEU A 132 -7.47 -5.77 -14.67
N VAL A 133 -8.43 -6.56 -14.22
CA VAL A 133 -8.47 -8.01 -14.50
C VAL A 133 -8.65 -8.29 -16.00
N LYS A 134 -9.47 -7.49 -16.68
CA LYS A 134 -9.77 -7.66 -18.11
C LYS A 134 -8.61 -7.22 -19.00
N VAL A 135 -7.89 -6.16 -18.64
CA VAL A 135 -6.63 -5.76 -19.28
C VAL A 135 -5.60 -6.88 -19.16
N ARG A 136 -5.49 -7.52 -17.99
CA ARG A 136 -4.58 -8.66 -17.79
C ARG A 136 -4.98 -9.91 -18.58
N GLN A 137 -6.27 -10.22 -18.70
CA GLN A 137 -6.75 -11.32 -19.55
C GLN A 137 -6.49 -11.13 -21.06
N GLY A 138 -6.24 -9.91 -21.51
CA GLY A 138 -5.84 -9.62 -22.90
C GLY A 138 -4.46 -10.18 -23.28
N GLY A 139 -3.64 -10.54 -22.28
CA GLY A 139 -2.36 -11.22 -22.44
C GLY A 139 -2.44 -12.68 -22.03
N GLY A 140 -3.25 -13.48 -22.72
CA GLY A 140 -3.22 -14.95 -22.75
C GLY A 140 -3.02 -15.69 -21.42
N GLU A 141 -4.11 -15.93 -20.69
CA GLU A 141 -4.48 -17.24 -20.12
C GLU A 141 -5.78 -17.07 -19.32
N GLN A 142 -6.88 -17.56 -19.91
CA GLN A 142 -8.20 -17.60 -19.27
C GLN A 142 -8.23 -18.76 -18.27
N ASN A 143 -8.67 -18.54 -17.02
CA ASN A 143 -9.71 -19.38 -16.36
C ASN A 143 -9.90 -19.23 -14.84
N SER A 144 -9.11 -18.46 -14.08
CA SER A 144 -9.30 -18.48 -12.61
C SER A 144 -10.10 -17.31 -12.02
N LEU A 145 -10.09 -16.13 -12.66
CA LEU A 145 -10.72 -14.92 -12.11
C LEU A 145 -12.23 -14.79 -12.42
N CYS A 146 -12.75 -15.47 -13.46
CA CYS A 146 -14.19 -15.45 -13.76
C CYS A 146 -15.02 -16.17 -12.69
N LEU A 147 -14.45 -17.19 -12.03
CA LEU A 147 -15.13 -17.96 -10.98
C LEU A 147 -15.46 -17.14 -9.72
N ILE A 148 -14.84 -15.97 -9.54
CA ILE A 148 -15.09 -15.10 -8.39
C ILE A 148 -16.30 -14.18 -8.64
N PHE A 149 -16.62 -13.86 -9.90
CA PHE A 149 -17.69 -12.92 -10.28
C PHE A 149 -18.95 -13.55 -10.87
N ASP A 150 -18.96 -14.86 -11.15
CA ASP A 150 -20.14 -15.59 -11.65
C ASP A 150 -21.08 -16.14 -10.53
N VAL A 151 -20.89 -15.74 -9.27
CA VAL A 151 -21.85 -16.04 -8.17
C VAL A 151 -22.56 -14.76 -7.74
N GLY A 152 -23.51 -14.32 -8.55
CA GLY A 152 -24.45 -13.22 -8.28
C GLY A 152 -25.66 -13.27 -9.20
#